data_AF-A0A952HUA8-F1
#
_entry.id   AF-A0A952HUA8-F1
#
_cell.length_a   1.000
_cell.length_b   1.000
_cell.length_c   1.000
_cell.angle_alpha   90.00
_cell.angle_beta   90.00
_cell.angle_gamma   90.00
#
_symmetry.space_group_name_H-M   'P 1'
#
loop_
_entity.id
_entity.type
_entity.pdbx_description
1 polymer ?
#
loop_
_entity_poly.entity_id
_entity_poly.type
_entity_poly.pdbx_seq_one_letter_code
_entity_poly.pdbx_strand_id
1 'polypeptide(L)'
;MSNVFMMISGGIDSMVLAQYYVNNGIEFKAIFIDDSEYSKGVCSKNVVELFCQKNNIKLYQKKYVKNKNGNNNLEANMRDFRYNFAFEVMAGFENPILITAHHLN
;
A
#
# COMPACT_ATOMS: atom_id res chain seq x y z
N MET A 1 20.61 -8.17 1.23
CA MET A 1 19.23 -8.70 1.11
C MET A 1 18.34 -7.53 0.73
N SER A 2 17.54 -7.62 -0.33
CA SER A 2 16.73 -6.48 -0.80
C SER A 2 15.54 -6.22 0.14
N ASN A 3 15.15 -4.96 0.31
CA ASN A 3 13.99 -4.59 1.13
C ASN A 3 12.74 -4.50 0.25
N VAL A 4 11.88 -5.53 0.29
CA VAL A 4 10.65 -5.57 -0.53
C VAL A 4 9.50 -4.85 0.18
N PHE A 5 8.88 -3.91 -0.52
CA PHE A 5 7.69 -3.17 -0.10
C PHE A 5 6.55 -3.42 -1.08
N MET A 6 5.36 -3.73 -0.57
CA MET A 6 4.18 -3.96 -1.39
C MET A 6 3.13 -2.90 -1.12
N MET A 7 2.70 -2.20 -2.16
CA MET A 7 1.53 -1.33 -2.11
C MET A 7 0.28 -2.20 -2.06
N ILE A 8 -0.44 -2.13 -0.94
CA ILE A 8 -1.71 -2.84 -0.75
C ILE A 8 -2.85 -1.85 -0.60
N SER A 9 -4.01 -2.15 -1.20
CA SER A 9 -5.20 -1.28 -1.14
C SER A 9 -6.38 -1.94 -0.43
N GLY A 10 -6.28 -3.24 -0.10
CA GLY A 10 -7.40 -4.05 0.36
C GLY A 10 -8.29 -4.57 -0.78
N GLY A 11 -8.05 -4.14 -2.02
CA GLY A 11 -8.70 -4.68 -3.22
C GLY A 11 -8.11 -6.02 -3.63
N ILE A 12 -8.90 -6.80 -4.39
CA ILE A 12 -8.60 -8.21 -4.71
C ILE A 12 -7.21 -8.40 -5.33
N ASP A 13 -6.79 -7.56 -6.27
CA ASP A 13 -5.50 -7.72 -6.95
C ASP A 13 -4.33 -7.64 -5.97
N SER A 14 -4.37 -6.63 -5.09
CA SER A 14 -3.34 -6.43 -4.07
C SER A 14 -3.35 -7.53 -3.01
N MET A 15 -4.54 -8.04 -2.66
CA MET A 15 -4.68 -9.09 -1.65
C MET A 15 -4.26 -10.46 -2.20
N VAL A 16 -4.53 -10.77 -3.47
CA VAL A 16 -4.06 -11.99 -4.13
C VAL A 16 -2.54 -11.99 -4.23
N LEU A 17 -1.93 -10.87 -4.65
CA LEU A 17 -0.47 -10.74 -4.70
C LEU A 17 0.17 -10.89 -3.32
N ALA A 18 -0.40 -10.25 -2.29
CA ALA A 18 0.07 -10.37 -0.91
C ALA A 18 -0.06 -11.81 -0.40
N GLN A 19 -1.19 -12.46 -0.66
CA GLN A 19 -1.41 -13.86 -0.27
C GLN A 19 -0.45 -14.81 -0.98
N TYR A 20 -0.13 -14.55 -2.25
CA TYR A 20 0.87 -15.31 -2.99
C TYR A 20 2.26 -15.21 -2.32
N TYR A 21 2.69 -14.02 -1.91
CA TYR A 21 3.96 -13.84 -1.20
C TYR A 21 3.97 -14.61 0.13
N VAL A 22 2.90 -14.50 0.92
CA VAL A 22 2.75 -15.24 2.18
C VAL A 22 2.83 -16.75 1.95
N ASN A 23 2.09 -17.29 0.97
CA ASN A 23 2.04 -18.73 0.71
C ASN A 23 3.39 -19.31 0.25
N ASN A 24 4.24 -18.48 -0.35
CA ASN A 24 5.57 -18.88 -0.82
C ASN A 24 6.69 -18.50 0.15
N GLY A 25 6.37 -18.00 1.36
CA GLY A 25 7.37 -17.60 2.36
C GLY A 25 8.24 -16.42 1.93
N ILE A 26 7.74 -15.57 1.02
CA ILE A 26 8.47 -14.39 0.54
C ILE A 26 8.20 -13.23 1.51
N GLU A 27 9.24 -12.73 2.15
CA GLU A 27 9.14 -11.60 3.08
C GLU A 27 8.90 -10.28 2.35
N PHE A 28 7.98 -9.47 2.89
CA PHE A 28 7.75 -8.11 2.43
C PHE A 28 7.21 -7.22 3.56
N LYS A 29 7.27 -5.91 3.33
CA LYS A 29 6.67 -4.88 4.17
C LYS A 29 5.48 -4.29 3.43
N ALA A 30 4.37 -4.08 4.11
CA ALA A 30 3.15 -3.55 3.52
C ALA A 30 3.13 -2.00 3.60
N ILE A 31 2.67 -1.35 2.54
CA ILE A 31 2.39 0.09 2.51
C ILE A 31 0.92 0.30 2.15
N PHE A 32 0.18 0.99 3.02
CA PHE A 32 -1.25 1.25 2.88
C PHE A 32 -1.55 2.74 3.03
N ILE A 33 -2.43 3.26 2.18
CA ILE A 33 -3.01 4.59 2.32
C ILE A 33 -4.46 4.45 2.76
N ASP A 34 -4.77 4.98 3.94
CA ASP A 34 -6.14 5.01 4.47
C ASP A 34 -6.88 6.20 3.85
N ASP A 35 -7.75 5.91 2.88
CA ASP A 35 -8.61 6.87 2.18
C ASP A 35 -10.08 6.79 2.65
N SER A 36 -10.33 6.22 3.84
CA SER A 36 -11.66 5.97 4.39
C SER A 36 -12.62 7.18 4.43
N GLU A 37 -12.09 8.40 4.42
CA GLU A 37 -12.91 9.63 4.36
C GLU A 37 -13.43 9.97 2.96
N TYR A 38 -12.86 9.37 1.91
CA TYR A 38 -13.12 9.71 0.51
C TYR A 38 -13.71 8.54 -0.29
N SER A 39 -13.67 7.31 0.24
CA SER A 39 -14.12 6.10 -0.45
C SER A 39 -14.70 5.07 0.53
N LYS A 40 -15.00 3.84 0.06
CA LYS A 40 -15.39 2.68 0.89
C LYS A 40 -14.24 2.18 1.82
N GLY A 41 -13.23 3.01 2.10
CA GLY A 41 -11.95 2.63 2.72
C GLY A 41 -12.02 2.02 4.13
N VAL A 42 -13.14 2.14 4.85
CA VAL A 42 -13.32 1.46 6.16
C VAL A 42 -13.21 -0.06 6.03
N CYS A 43 -13.78 -0.65 4.98
CA CYS A 43 -13.69 -2.09 4.75
C CYS A 43 -12.25 -2.50 4.38
N SER A 44 -11.61 -1.73 3.49
CA SER A 44 -10.25 -1.97 3.03
C SER A 44 -9.21 -1.91 4.15
N LYS A 45 -9.34 -0.93 5.05
CA LYS A 45 -8.44 -0.78 6.21
C LYS A 45 -8.47 -2.01 7.10
N ASN A 46 -9.66 -2.45 7.51
CA ASN A 46 -9.81 -3.61 8.37
C ASN A 46 -9.24 -4.87 7.72
N VAL A 47 -9.49 -5.07 6.43
CA VAL A 47 -8.92 -6.20 5.67
C VAL A 47 -7.39 -6.17 5.70
N VAL A 48 -6.79 -5.01 5.42
CA VAL A 48 -5.33 -4.84 5.38
C VAL A 48 -4.71 -5.02 6.76
N GLU A 49 -5.23 -4.36 7.79
CA GLU A 49 -4.70 -4.43 9.15
C GLU A 49 -4.78 -5.86 9.70
N LEU A 50 -5.93 -6.54 9.56
CA LEU A 50 -6.11 -7.93 9.98
C LEU A 50 -5.21 -8.89 9.21
N PHE A 51 -5.08 -8.70 7.89
CA PHE A 51 -4.19 -9.53 7.07
C PHE A 51 -2.73 -9.38 7.49
N CYS A 52 -2.27 -8.15 7.70
CA CYS A 52 -0.89 -7.90 8.12
C CYS A 52 -0.62 -8.45 9.52
N GLN A 53 -1.55 -8.25 10.46
CA GLN A 53 -1.44 -8.79 11.82
C GLN A 53 -1.39 -10.33 11.81
N LYS A 54 -2.30 -10.98 11.09
CA LYS A 54 -2.38 -12.45 11.01
C LYS A 54 -1.09 -13.08 10.47
N ASN A 55 -0.43 -12.41 9.53
CA ASN A 55 0.75 -12.94 8.85
C ASN A 55 2.07 -12.32 9.34
N ASN A 56 2.06 -11.58 10.46
CA ASN A 56 3.23 -10.89 11.02
C ASN A 56 3.95 -9.97 10.03
N ILE A 57 3.20 -9.29 9.15
CA ILE A 57 3.73 -8.38 8.14
C ILE A 57 3.84 -6.97 8.74
N LYS A 58 5.01 -6.33 8.60
CA LYS A 58 5.17 -4.92 9.01
C LYS A 58 4.34 -4.01 8.10
N LEU A 59 3.38 -3.31 8.70
CA LEU A 59 2.52 -2.34 8.02
C LEU A 59 3.00 -0.90 8.24
N TYR A 60 3.24 -0.18 7.15
CA TYR A 60 3.39 1.27 7.10
C TYR A 60 2.08 1.85 6.58
N GLN A 61 1.43 2.69 7.39
CA GLN A 61 0.16 3.28 7.02
C GLN A 61 0.13 4.79 7.25
N LYS A 62 -0.53 5.50 6.35
CA LYS A 62 -0.75 6.94 6.43
C LYS A 62 -2.17 7.26 5.96
N LYS A 63 -2.82 8.19 6.65
CA LYS A 63 -4.13 8.70 6.23
C LYS A 63 -3.96 9.62 5.03
N TYR A 64 -4.82 9.46 4.01
CA TYR A 64 -4.84 10.37 2.87
C TYR A 64 -5.31 11.75 3.30
N VAL A 65 -4.55 12.78 2.93
CA VAL A 65 -4.90 14.18 3.16
C VAL A 65 -5.03 14.85 1.81
N LYS A 66 -6.24 15.32 1.48
CA LYS A 66 -6.49 16.00 0.20
C LYS A 66 -5.64 17.27 0.11
N ASN A 67 -4.87 17.39 -0.96
CA ASN A 67 -4.15 18.62 -1.27
C ASN A 67 -5.17 19.71 -1.65
N LYS A 68 -5.27 20.78 -0.84
CA LYS A 68 -6.18 21.91 -1.10
C LYS A 68 -5.75 22.78 -2.28
N ASN A 69 -4.47 22.70 -2.67
CA ASN A 69 -3.87 23.49 -3.76
C ASN A 69 -3.57 22.65 -5.01
N GLY A 70 -4.02 21.39 -5.06
CA GLY A 70 -3.76 20.47 -6.17
C GLY A 70 -4.69 20.69 -7.37
N ASN A 71 -4.30 20.15 -8.51
CA ASN A 71 -5.15 20.12 -9.71
C ASN A 71 -6.50 19.42 -9.41
N ASN A 72 -7.54 19.72 -10.19
CA ASN A 72 -8.89 19.16 -10.02
C ASN A 72 -8.99 17.63 -10.23
N ASN A 73 -7.88 16.94 -10.53
CA ASN A 73 -7.85 15.49 -10.72
C ASN A 73 -7.54 14.76 -9.40
N LEU A 74 -8.59 14.28 -8.72
CA LEU A 74 -8.49 13.55 -7.46
C LEU A 74 -7.65 12.27 -7.59
N GLU A 75 -7.80 11.53 -8.68
CA GLU A 75 -7.10 10.25 -8.89
C GLU A 75 -5.60 10.46 -9.02
N ALA A 76 -5.18 11.47 -9.79
CA ALA A 76 -3.78 11.85 -9.93
C ALA A 76 -3.18 12.27 -8.57
N ASN A 77 -3.89 13.12 -7.82
CA ASN A 77 -3.43 13.55 -6.48
C ASN A 77 -3.29 12.36 -5.51
N MET A 78 -4.23 11.41 -5.53
CA MET A 78 -4.15 10.19 -4.71
C MET A 78 -2.99 9.30 -5.14
N ARG A 79 -2.73 9.20 -6.45
CA ARG A 79 -1.60 8.45 -6.99
C ARG A 79 -0.27 9.06 -6.53
N ASP A 80 -0.10 10.36 -6.66
CA ASP A 80 1.13 11.04 -6.23
C ASP A 80 1.34 10.92 -4.72
N PHE A 81 0.28 11.05 -3.92
CA PHE A 81 0.35 10.84 -2.47
C PHE A 81 0.82 9.43 -2.11
N ARG A 82 0.28 8.40 -2.79
CA ARG A 82 0.68 7.00 -2.59
C ARG A 82 2.17 6.79 -2.85
N TYR A 83 2.67 7.26 -3.98
CA TYR A 83 4.08 7.07 -4.34
C TYR A 83 5.02 7.91 -3.47
N ASN A 84 4.65 9.15 -3.14
CA ASN A 84 5.43 9.99 -2.24
C ASN A 84 5.59 9.34 -0.86
N PHE A 85 4.50 8.80 -0.29
CA PHE A 85 4.59 8.06 0.97
C PHE A 85 5.43 6.79 0.85
N ALA A 86 5.29 6.04 -0.25
CA ALA A 86 6.10 4.85 -0.47
C ALA A 86 7.60 5.19 -0.51
N PHE A 87 7.98 6.23 -1.24
CA PHE A 87 9.36 6.70 -1.32
C PHE A 87 9.88 7.26 0.01
N GLU A 88 9.05 7.96 0.78
CA GLU A 88 9.37 8.41 2.15
C GLU A 88 9.71 7.22 3.06
N VAL A 89 8.89 6.15 3.02
CA VAL A 89 9.12 4.93 3.80
C VAL A 89 10.40 4.22 3.33
N MET A 90 10.59 4.09 2.02
CA MET A 90 11.71 3.36 1.43
C MET A 90 13.06 4.05 1.59
N ALA A 91 13.10 5.38 1.73
CA ALA A 91 14.33 6.16 1.84
C ALA A 91 15.23 5.76 3.02
N GLY A 92 14.66 5.16 4.06
CA GLY A 92 15.41 4.64 5.22
C GLY A 92 16.03 3.25 5.03
N PHE A 93 15.92 2.65 3.85
CA PHE A 93 16.31 1.25 3.61
C PHE A 93 17.30 1.12 2.45
N GLU A 94 18.28 0.24 2.61
CA GLU A 94 19.18 -0.14 1.51
C GLU A 94 18.46 -1.04 0.49
N ASN A 95 18.70 -0.77 -0.80
CA ASN A 95 18.17 -1.53 -1.93
C ASN A 95 16.66 -1.83 -1.86
N PRO A 96 15.80 -0.79 -1.73
CA PRO A 96 14.37 -0.99 -1.58
C PRO A 96 13.71 -1.29 -2.93
N ILE A 97 12.83 -2.29 -2.96
CA ILE A 97 12.05 -2.69 -4.13
C ILE A 97 10.58 -2.40 -3.85
N LEU A 98 9.94 -1.62 -4.71
CA LEU A 98 8.50 -1.36 -4.63
C LEU A 98 7.75 -2.30 -5.58
N ILE A 99 6.77 -3.02 -5.04
CA ILE A 99 5.89 -3.94 -5.77
C ILE A 99 4.48 -3.35 -5.79
N THR A 100 3.85 -3.37 -6.97
CA THR A 100 2.48 -2.91 -7.19
C THR A 100 1.68 -3.99 -7.92
N ALA A 101 0.42 -4.20 -7.55
CA ALA A 101 -0.47 -5.19 -8.17
C ALA A 101 -1.10 -4.72 -9.51
N HIS A 102 -0.34 -4.01 -10.35
CA HIS A 102 -0.80 -3.67 -11.69
C HIS A 102 -0.81 -4.94 -12.56
N HIS A 103 -1.94 -5.22 -13.20
CA HIS A 103 -2.14 -6.40 -14.04
C HIS A 103 -2.60 -5.98 -15.44
N LEU A 104 -2.64 -6.95 -16.36
CA LEU A 104 -3.26 -6.76 -17.67
C LEU A 104 -4.78 -6.75 -17.47
N ASN A 105 -5.41 -5.58 -17.61
CA ASN A 105 -6.87 -5.43 -17.53
C ASN A 105 -7.58 -6.08 -18.73
#